data_AF-A0A7W7S2K2-F1
#
_entry.id   AF-A0A7W7S2K2-F1
#
_cell.length_a   1.000
_cell.length_b   1.000
_cell.length_c   1.000
_cell.angle_alpha   90.00
_cell.angle_beta   90.00
_cell.angle_gamma   90.00
#
_symmetry.space_group_name_H-M   'P 1'
#
loop_
_entity.id
_entity.type
_entity.pdbx_description
1 polymer ?
#
loop_
_entity_poly.entity_id
_entity_poly.type
_entity_poly.pdbx_seq_one_letter_code
_entity_poly.pdbx_strand_id
1 'polypeptide(L)'
;MRLTRSFRRLSPAERRVWDAYPTGAWVDLRTGDRVSDDPVNGPEWGPERTVRAEVIAALLLGAREPEPGKTAGLRLAGAHVAGELNLSDAVLTGKLHMLNCHLPEVVSLTDTTTAGVRFRGCEMERVRAARCTVNGLLEFDGSTVRSGIRLDNAHVTGQFRLSRAQLYAPGEQARASESWMEDARQPFTAAEMRERGLGQGQWAVWAGGLTVDGGAFLRDMHVTGGLRLIGAKFHGGIYLQRSVITATGSHAVQADFMEASTAEFSAGFTATGTIRMRGARVNGVLSFSEATLEAPGRMLHLSHAQVEELIWLPTSVKGGVNLGYSRIGVLFDGPAAYPGEVRLNGLVYEALRAQWTVAERLSWVDRDRDGYRPQPYEQLAAWFRRIGHEPDARRVLLAKQRRRRGTLRPTGKAWGRLLDLVVGYGYRPWLAGLWAAVLLTVGTAVFTFLPPTQIDPGEVRSFQPFVYTLDLLVPVSVFEQRGAWEPVGWTQGLAWALVASGWILATALIAGAARVLRPSASA
;
A
#
# COMPACT_ATOMS: atom_id res chain seq x y z
N MET A 1 -29.00 -5.26 47.66
CA MET A 1 -29.66 -5.59 46.37
C MET A 1 -30.45 -6.88 46.53
N ARG A 2 -31.78 -6.87 46.42
CA ARG A 2 -32.58 -8.11 46.50
C ARG A 2 -32.35 -8.90 45.21
N LEU A 3 -31.56 -9.98 45.28
CA LEU A 3 -31.38 -10.92 44.18
C LEU A 3 -32.76 -11.34 43.64
N THR A 4 -32.99 -11.13 42.34
CA THR A 4 -34.22 -11.53 41.65
C THR A 4 -34.46 -13.04 41.78
N ARG A 5 -35.70 -13.50 41.53
CA ARG A 5 -36.07 -14.93 41.63
C ARG A 5 -35.15 -15.86 40.80
N SER A 6 -34.48 -15.38 39.74
CA SER A 6 -33.61 -16.21 38.88
C SER A 6 -32.31 -16.66 39.55
N PHE A 7 -31.79 -15.93 40.54
CA PHE A 7 -30.57 -16.29 41.27
C PHE A 7 -30.80 -17.22 42.47
N ARG A 8 -32.05 -17.56 42.80
CA ARG A 8 -32.38 -18.48 43.92
C ARG A 8 -32.14 -19.95 43.57
N ARG A 9 -31.98 -20.29 42.28
CA ARG A 9 -31.64 -21.65 41.81
C ARG A 9 -30.46 -21.57 40.85
N LEU A 10 -29.25 -21.56 41.41
CA LEU A 10 -28.01 -21.77 40.64
C LEU A 10 -27.81 -23.26 40.39
N SER A 11 -27.45 -23.64 39.16
CA SER A 11 -26.97 -24.98 38.83
C SER A 11 -25.66 -25.30 39.59
N PRO A 12 -25.23 -26.57 39.67
CA PRO A 12 -23.93 -26.91 40.28
C PRO A 12 -22.76 -26.18 39.61
N ALA A 13 -22.77 -26.04 38.28
CA ALA A 13 -21.76 -25.29 37.53
C ALA A 13 -21.80 -23.80 37.87
N GLU A 14 -22.98 -23.20 37.85
CA GLU A 14 -23.17 -21.78 38.20
C GLU A 14 -22.78 -21.48 39.64
N ARG A 15 -23.06 -22.40 40.57
CA ARG A 15 -22.66 -22.23 41.97
C ARG A 15 -21.14 -22.22 42.11
N ARG A 16 -20.41 -23.10 41.40
CA ARG A 16 -18.94 -23.06 41.36
C ARG A 16 -18.42 -21.72 40.85
N VAL A 17 -19.02 -21.19 39.78
CA VAL A 17 -18.65 -19.87 39.22
C VAL A 17 -18.97 -18.74 40.21
N TRP A 18 -20.16 -18.78 40.79
CA TRP A 18 -20.61 -17.82 41.80
C TRP A 18 -19.64 -17.79 42.98
N ASP A 19 -19.26 -18.96 43.50
CA ASP A 19 -18.39 -19.14 44.66
C ASP A 19 -16.93 -18.74 44.39
N ALA A 20 -16.44 -18.93 43.17
CA ALA A 20 -15.08 -18.57 42.77
C ALA A 20 -14.87 -17.07 42.47
N TYR A 21 -15.93 -16.33 42.12
CA TYR A 21 -15.81 -14.95 41.63
C TYR A 21 -15.03 -13.98 42.55
N PRO A 22 -15.28 -13.90 43.88
CA PRO A 22 -14.63 -12.93 44.77
C PRO A 22 -13.13 -13.15 44.97
N THR A 23 -12.69 -14.41 44.92
CA THR A 23 -11.26 -14.75 44.95
C THR A 23 -10.62 -14.61 43.58
N GLY A 24 -11.44 -14.66 42.53
CA GLY A 24 -10.99 -14.71 41.16
C GLY A 24 -10.41 -16.06 40.77
N ALA A 25 -10.71 -17.15 41.49
CA ALA A 25 -10.22 -18.48 41.15
C ALA A 25 -10.76 -18.93 39.78
N TRP A 26 -9.98 -19.76 39.08
CA TRP A 26 -10.44 -20.40 37.84
C TRP A 26 -11.50 -21.46 38.16
N VAL A 27 -12.58 -21.46 37.39
CA VAL A 27 -13.52 -22.57 37.33
C VAL A 27 -13.30 -23.31 36.01
N ASP A 28 -12.80 -24.53 36.11
CA ASP A 28 -12.62 -25.41 34.97
C ASP A 28 -13.74 -26.45 34.92
N LEU A 29 -14.51 -26.42 33.83
CA LEU A 29 -15.61 -27.33 33.54
C LEU A 29 -15.24 -28.37 32.45
N ARG A 30 -13.99 -28.37 32.01
CA ARG A 30 -13.45 -29.33 31.03
C ARG A 30 -13.30 -30.73 31.62
N THR A 31 -13.34 -31.74 30.75
CA THR A 31 -13.15 -33.14 31.12
C THR A 31 -11.67 -33.55 31.11
N GLY A 32 -10.82 -32.78 30.44
CA GLY A 32 -9.40 -33.07 30.22
C GLY A 32 -9.12 -33.79 28.90
N ASP A 33 -10.16 -34.23 28.19
CA ASP A 33 -10.06 -34.79 26.84
C ASP A 33 -10.17 -33.69 25.79
N ARG A 34 -9.14 -33.55 24.95
CA ARG A 34 -9.04 -32.43 23.99
C ARG A 34 -10.19 -32.38 22.97
N VAL A 35 -10.73 -33.54 22.57
CA VAL A 35 -11.81 -33.60 21.57
C VAL A 35 -13.14 -33.23 22.21
N SER A 36 -13.43 -33.79 23.37
CA SER A 36 -14.64 -33.49 24.15
C SER A 36 -14.66 -32.04 24.68
N ASP A 37 -13.50 -31.46 24.91
CA ASP A 37 -13.33 -30.07 25.36
C ASP A 37 -13.24 -29.04 24.22
N ASP A 38 -13.32 -29.48 22.96
CA ASP A 38 -13.36 -28.57 21.82
C ASP A 38 -14.67 -27.76 21.82
N PRO A 39 -14.62 -26.42 21.87
CA PRO A 39 -15.80 -25.56 21.94
C PRO A 39 -16.73 -25.65 20.73
N VAL A 40 -16.28 -26.22 19.61
CA VAL A 40 -17.17 -26.53 18.49
C VAL A 40 -18.26 -27.54 18.88
N ASN A 41 -17.96 -28.43 19.84
CA ASN A 41 -18.90 -29.40 20.42
C ASN A 41 -19.72 -28.82 21.59
N GLY A 42 -19.58 -27.51 21.85
CA GLY A 42 -20.30 -26.77 22.87
C GLY A 42 -21.81 -27.02 22.95
N PRO A 43 -22.54 -27.12 21.82
CA PRO A 43 -23.97 -27.41 21.82
C PRO A 43 -24.36 -28.76 22.43
N GLU A 44 -23.42 -29.72 22.51
CA GLU A 44 -23.63 -31.05 23.07
C GLU A 44 -23.31 -31.11 24.58
N TRP A 45 -22.73 -30.04 25.15
CA TRP A 45 -22.32 -30.02 26.55
C TRP A 45 -23.52 -29.91 27.48
N GLY A 46 -23.52 -30.74 28.53
CA GLY A 46 -24.64 -30.85 29.45
C GLY A 46 -24.74 -29.74 30.50
N PRO A 47 -25.70 -29.87 31.43
CA PRO A 47 -25.91 -28.92 32.53
C PRO A 47 -24.69 -28.72 33.44
N GLU A 48 -23.78 -29.69 33.50
CA GLU A 48 -22.52 -29.65 34.26
C GLU A 48 -21.49 -28.67 33.69
N ARG A 49 -21.65 -28.27 32.42
CA ARG A 49 -20.81 -27.26 31.74
C ARG A 49 -21.58 -25.99 31.39
N THR A 50 -22.89 -25.97 31.64
CA THR A 50 -23.76 -24.85 31.24
C THR A 50 -23.83 -23.78 32.34
N VAL A 51 -23.56 -22.54 31.96
CA VAL A 51 -23.65 -21.36 32.83
C VAL A 51 -24.50 -20.31 32.12
N ARG A 52 -25.58 -19.84 32.74
CA ARG A 52 -26.42 -18.79 32.12
C ARG A 52 -25.66 -17.47 32.01
N ALA A 53 -25.85 -16.78 30.89
CA ALA A 53 -25.27 -15.45 30.66
C ALA A 53 -25.73 -14.42 31.70
N GLU A 54 -26.98 -14.51 32.19
CA GLU A 54 -27.49 -13.63 33.25
C GLU A 54 -26.70 -13.76 34.58
N VAL A 55 -26.16 -14.94 34.89
CA VAL A 55 -25.34 -15.17 36.09
C VAL A 55 -23.97 -14.53 35.91
N ILE A 56 -23.36 -14.69 34.73
CA ILE A 56 -22.09 -14.06 34.38
C ILE A 56 -22.21 -12.54 34.44
N ALA A 57 -23.24 -11.98 33.81
CA ALA A 57 -23.51 -10.54 33.82
C ALA A 57 -23.72 -10.02 35.23
N ALA A 58 -24.56 -10.69 36.04
CA ALA A 58 -24.80 -10.28 37.41
C ALA A 58 -23.50 -10.22 38.25
N LEU A 59 -22.62 -11.21 38.13
CA LEU A 59 -21.34 -11.21 38.83
C LEU A 59 -20.46 -10.02 38.41
N LEU A 60 -20.30 -9.80 37.10
CA LEU A 60 -19.48 -8.69 36.59
C LEU A 60 -20.05 -7.30 36.92
N LEU A 61 -21.36 -7.21 37.14
CA LEU A 61 -22.11 -6.01 37.54
C LEU A 61 -22.28 -5.87 39.06
N GLY A 62 -21.55 -6.65 39.86
CA GLY A 62 -21.46 -6.45 41.31
C GLY A 62 -22.52 -7.20 42.14
N ALA A 63 -23.13 -8.26 41.62
CA ALA A 63 -24.06 -9.10 42.42
C ALA A 63 -23.37 -9.84 43.57
N ARG A 64 -22.03 -9.93 43.56
CA ARG A 64 -21.22 -10.51 44.63
C ARG A 64 -20.00 -9.64 44.92
N GLU A 65 -19.80 -9.33 46.20
CA GLU A 65 -18.67 -8.52 46.67
C GLU A 65 -17.33 -9.27 46.53
N PRO A 66 -16.22 -8.57 46.19
CA PRO A 66 -14.88 -9.13 46.23
C PRO A 66 -14.44 -9.60 47.62
N GLU A 67 -13.57 -10.61 47.69
CA GLU A 67 -12.95 -11.02 48.95
C GLU A 67 -11.78 -10.07 49.28
N PRO A 68 -11.70 -9.53 50.51
CA PRO A 68 -10.60 -8.65 50.91
C PRO A 68 -9.22 -9.27 50.63
N GLY A 69 -8.33 -8.51 50.01
CA GLY A 69 -6.98 -8.98 49.64
C GLY A 69 -6.92 -9.88 48.41
N LYS A 70 -8.06 -10.15 47.75
CA LYS A 70 -8.13 -10.87 46.47
C LYS A 70 -8.58 -9.93 45.35
N THR A 71 -8.39 -10.36 44.11
CA THR A 71 -8.89 -9.64 42.93
C THR A 71 -10.02 -10.44 42.32
N ALA A 72 -11.25 -9.98 42.58
CA ALA A 72 -12.44 -10.57 41.99
C ALA A 72 -12.35 -10.57 40.46
N GLY A 73 -12.95 -11.58 39.85
CA GLY A 73 -12.99 -11.71 38.41
C GLY A 73 -13.60 -13.02 37.97
N LEU A 74 -14.20 -12.99 36.78
CA LEU A 74 -14.75 -14.18 36.16
C LEU A 74 -13.66 -14.88 35.36
N ARG A 75 -13.28 -16.09 35.78
CA ARG A 75 -12.30 -16.92 35.08
C ARG A 75 -12.90 -18.31 34.86
N LEU A 76 -13.32 -18.58 33.63
CA LEU A 76 -14.12 -19.75 33.29
C LEU A 76 -13.51 -20.52 32.12
N ALA A 77 -13.37 -21.83 32.25
CA ALA A 77 -12.89 -22.70 31.18
C ALA A 77 -13.89 -23.81 30.85
N GLY A 78 -14.07 -24.09 29.56
CA GLY A 78 -14.90 -25.21 29.10
C GLY A 78 -16.40 -25.04 29.29
N ALA A 79 -16.91 -23.82 29.34
CA ALA A 79 -18.34 -23.59 29.62
C ALA A 79 -19.17 -23.35 28.35
N HIS A 80 -20.40 -23.87 28.36
CA HIS A 80 -21.47 -23.46 27.44
C HIS A 80 -22.24 -22.30 28.07
N VAL A 81 -22.15 -21.12 27.48
CA VAL A 81 -22.83 -19.92 27.98
C VAL A 81 -24.23 -19.88 27.40
N ALA A 82 -25.25 -20.03 28.25
CA ALA A 82 -26.64 -20.06 27.79
C ALA A 82 -27.24 -18.64 27.76
N GLY A 83 -27.57 -18.14 26.57
CA GLY A 83 -28.21 -16.85 26.34
C GLY A 83 -27.23 -15.72 26.01
N GLU A 84 -27.78 -14.57 25.64
CA GLU A 84 -27.00 -13.38 25.27
C GLU A 84 -26.20 -12.83 26.46
N LEU A 85 -24.88 -12.72 26.30
CA LEU A 85 -24.02 -12.05 27.28
C LEU A 85 -24.00 -10.55 26.98
N ASN A 86 -24.98 -9.85 27.54
CA ASN A 86 -25.11 -8.41 27.42
C ASN A 86 -24.49 -7.69 28.63
N LEU A 87 -23.41 -6.96 28.38
CA LEU A 87 -22.68 -6.12 29.32
C LEU A 87 -22.65 -4.66 28.85
N SER A 88 -23.56 -4.28 27.95
CA SER A 88 -23.60 -2.94 27.36
C SER A 88 -23.82 -1.86 28.42
N ASP A 89 -23.26 -0.67 28.18
CA ASP A 89 -23.39 0.51 29.05
C ASP A 89 -22.85 0.32 30.48
N ALA A 90 -22.11 -0.76 30.73
CA ALA A 90 -21.66 -1.13 32.06
C ALA A 90 -20.21 -0.72 32.36
N VAL A 91 -19.92 -0.52 33.64
CA VAL A 91 -18.55 -0.52 34.17
C VAL A 91 -18.30 -1.84 34.88
N LEU A 92 -17.42 -2.68 34.33
CA LEU A 92 -17.18 -4.01 34.89
C LEU A 92 -16.28 -3.92 36.13
N THR A 93 -16.72 -4.55 37.22
CA THR A 93 -15.99 -4.54 38.51
C THR A 93 -14.83 -5.55 38.55
N GLY A 94 -14.86 -6.58 37.69
CA GLY A 94 -13.85 -7.62 37.59
C GLY A 94 -13.45 -7.90 36.15
N LYS A 95 -12.32 -8.60 35.97
CA LYS A 95 -11.87 -9.05 34.64
C LYS A 95 -12.72 -10.22 34.15
N LEU A 96 -12.97 -10.25 32.84
CA LEU A 96 -13.67 -11.34 32.16
C LEU A 96 -12.69 -12.18 31.36
N HIS A 97 -12.38 -13.39 31.85
CA HIS A 97 -11.53 -14.36 31.18
C HIS A 97 -12.30 -15.65 30.89
N MET A 98 -12.39 -16.01 29.62
CA MET A 98 -12.96 -17.26 29.16
C MET A 98 -11.93 -18.04 28.33
N LEU A 99 -11.87 -19.34 28.54
CA LEU A 99 -10.95 -20.25 27.87
C LEU A 99 -11.71 -21.46 27.35
N ASN A 100 -11.65 -21.70 26.04
CA ASN A 100 -12.33 -22.83 25.41
C ASN A 100 -13.82 -22.90 25.79
N CYS A 101 -14.53 -21.77 25.71
CA CYS A 101 -15.96 -21.70 25.99
C CYS A 101 -16.76 -21.61 24.69
N HIS A 102 -18.01 -22.04 24.72
CA HIS A 102 -18.98 -21.89 23.66
C HIS A 102 -20.00 -20.81 24.02
N LEU A 103 -20.18 -19.83 23.15
CA LEU A 103 -21.10 -18.71 23.30
C LEU A 103 -21.97 -18.63 22.03
N PRO A 104 -23.13 -19.32 22.02
CA PRO A 104 -23.97 -19.44 20.82
C PRO A 104 -24.72 -18.15 20.48
N GLU A 105 -24.87 -17.24 21.43
CA GLU A 105 -25.50 -15.93 21.22
C GLU A 105 -24.49 -14.77 21.20
N VAL A 106 -25.00 -13.55 21.03
CA VAL A 106 -24.19 -12.34 20.93
C VAL A 106 -23.49 -12.04 22.27
N VAL A 107 -22.22 -11.66 22.20
CA VAL A 107 -21.50 -11.01 23.30
C VAL A 107 -21.49 -9.51 23.05
N SER A 108 -22.21 -8.75 23.87
CA SER A 108 -22.26 -7.28 23.78
C SER A 108 -21.48 -6.62 24.91
N LEU A 109 -20.50 -5.82 24.52
CA LEU A 109 -19.65 -4.93 25.30
C LEU A 109 -19.79 -3.48 24.81
N THR A 110 -20.93 -3.15 24.19
CA THR A 110 -21.16 -1.83 23.60
C THR A 110 -21.20 -0.77 24.70
N ASP A 111 -20.45 0.32 24.55
CA ASP A 111 -20.31 1.37 25.57
C ASP A 111 -19.78 0.88 26.94
N THR A 112 -19.19 -0.32 27.01
CA THR A 112 -18.68 -0.89 28.27
C THR A 112 -17.30 -0.31 28.63
N THR A 113 -17.06 -0.06 29.91
CA THR A 113 -15.71 0.19 30.46
C THR A 113 -15.22 -1.00 31.29
N THR A 114 -14.01 -1.48 31.02
CA THR A 114 -13.46 -2.68 31.69
C THR A 114 -11.94 -2.67 31.76
N ALA A 115 -11.35 -3.33 32.76
CA ALA A 115 -9.89 -3.51 32.88
C ALA A 115 -9.32 -4.60 31.95
N GLY A 116 -10.17 -5.39 31.29
CA GLY A 116 -9.71 -6.41 30.34
C GLY A 116 -10.74 -7.50 30.08
N VAL A 117 -10.76 -7.95 28.84
CA VAL A 117 -11.65 -9.00 28.34
C VAL A 117 -10.82 -9.97 27.50
N ARG A 118 -10.89 -11.25 27.83
CA ARG A 118 -10.11 -12.30 27.16
C ARG A 118 -11.00 -13.48 26.84
N PHE A 119 -11.16 -13.77 25.56
CA PHE A 119 -11.78 -14.98 25.03
C PHE A 119 -10.71 -15.75 24.27
N ARG A 120 -10.19 -16.83 24.86
CA ARG A 120 -9.12 -17.62 24.23
C ARG A 120 -9.64 -18.97 23.81
N GLY A 121 -9.45 -19.30 22.54
CA GLY A 121 -9.95 -20.56 21.99
C GLY A 121 -11.46 -20.71 22.09
N CYS A 122 -12.23 -19.62 22.20
CA CYS A 122 -13.68 -19.70 22.35
C CYS A 122 -14.38 -19.80 20.99
N GLU A 123 -15.54 -20.42 20.97
CA GLU A 123 -16.47 -20.43 19.84
C GLU A 123 -17.56 -19.39 20.13
N MET A 124 -17.66 -18.35 19.30
CA MET A 124 -18.63 -17.25 19.50
C MET A 124 -19.43 -17.01 18.23
N GLU A 125 -20.72 -16.74 18.39
CA GLU A 125 -21.54 -16.32 17.26
C GLU A 125 -21.16 -14.90 16.82
N ARG A 126 -21.19 -13.91 17.72
CA ARG A 126 -20.91 -12.51 17.37
C ARG A 126 -20.39 -11.71 18.55
N VAL A 127 -19.52 -10.73 18.26
CA VAL A 127 -19.02 -9.78 19.26
C VAL A 127 -19.40 -8.35 18.86
N ARG A 128 -20.08 -7.63 19.75
CA ARG A 128 -20.35 -6.19 19.64
C ARG A 128 -19.62 -5.46 20.75
N ALA A 129 -18.73 -4.56 20.41
CA ALA A 129 -17.90 -3.82 21.36
C ALA A 129 -17.67 -2.39 20.85
N ALA A 130 -18.69 -1.80 20.21
CA ALA A 130 -18.64 -0.42 19.76
C ALA A 130 -18.51 0.51 20.97
N ARG A 131 -17.67 1.54 20.87
CA ARG A 131 -17.42 2.59 21.88
C ARG A 131 -16.99 2.07 23.25
N CYS A 132 -16.56 0.81 23.33
CA CYS A 132 -16.06 0.27 24.60
C CYS A 132 -14.69 0.86 24.94
N THR A 133 -14.41 0.96 26.23
CA THR A 133 -13.10 1.35 26.76
C THR A 133 -12.49 0.17 27.53
N VAL A 134 -11.42 -0.40 26.99
CA VAL A 134 -10.68 -1.50 27.61
C VAL A 134 -9.36 -0.96 28.15
N ASN A 135 -9.31 -0.81 29.47
CA ASN A 135 -8.15 -0.38 30.26
C ASN A 135 -7.14 -1.53 30.44
N GLY A 136 -6.74 -2.16 29.34
CA GLY A 136 -5.84 -3.30 29.34
C GLY A 136 -5.96 -4.11 28.06
N LEU A 137 -6.13 -5.42 28.20
CA LEU A 137 -6.10 -6.36 27.08
C LEU A 137 -7.52 -6.67 26.58
N LEU A 138 -7.72 -6.54 25.27
CA LEU A 138 -8.85 -7.10 24.54
C LEU A 138 -8.35 -8.24 23.65
N GLU A 139 -8.65 -9.48 24.03
CA GLU A 139 -8.04 -10.68 23.43
C GLU A 139 -9.10 -11.67 22.95
N PHE A 140 -8.89 -12.17 21.72
CA PHE A 140 -9.68 -13.18 21.03
C PHE A 140 -8.79 -14.29 20.44
N ASP A 141 -7.59 -14.50 20.99
CA ASP A 141 -6.58 -15.40 20.44
C ASP A 141 -7.10 -16.84 20.32
N GLY A 142 -6.93 -17.44 19.14
CA GLY A 142 -7.36 -18.80 18.83
C GLY A 142 -8.88 -18.99 18.79
N SER A 143 -9.67 -17.94 18.95
CA SER A 143 -11.13 -18.01 18.99
C SER A 143 -11.74 -17.95 17.58
N THR A 144 -12.92 -18.53 17.44
CA THR A 144 -13.74 -18.46 16.23
C THR A 144 -14.89 -17.47 16.45
N VAL A 145 -15.13 -16.56 15.49
CA VAL A 145 -16.29 -15.66 15.49
C VAL A 145 -17.04 -15.78 14.17
N ARG A 146 -18.28 -16.28 14.21
CA ARG A 146 -19.05 -16.66 13.00
C ARG A 146 -19.74 -15.50 12.28
N SER A 147 -20.10 -14.46 13.02
CA SER A 147 -20.88 -13.31 12.53
C SER A 147 -20.19 -11.98 12.84
N GLY A 148 -18.86 -11.99 12.80
CA GLY A 148 -18.00 -10.80 12.86
C GLY A 148 -17.89 -10.11 14.22
N ILE A 149 -16.97 -9.15 14.26
CA ILE A 149 -16.62 -8.33 15.43
C ILE A 149 -16.85 -6.85 15.10
N ARG A 150 -17.61 -6.14 15.94
CA ARG A 150 -17.83 -4.68 15.85
C ARG A 150 -17.04 -3.96 16.95
N LEU A 151 -16.21 -3.01 16.56
CA LEU A 151 -15.29 -2.23 17.42
C LEU A 151 -15.29 -0.74 17.05
N ASP A 152 -16.40 -0.24 16.51
CA ASP A 152 -16.56 1.16 16.12
C ASP A 152 -16.23 2.10 17.27
N ASN A 153 -15.22 2.95 17.09
CA ASN A 153 -14.77 3.93 18.07
C ASN A 153 -14.43 3.33 19.45
N ALA A 154 -14.08 2.04 19.49
CA ALA A 154 -13.57 1.43 20.71
C ALA A 154 -12.16 1.96 21.03
N HIS A 155 -11.82 1.96 22.32
CA HIS A 155 -10.50 2.37 22.80
C HIS A 155 -9.88 1.26 23.66
N VAL A 156 -8.69 0.81 23.28
CA VAL A 156 -7.95 -0.24 23.98
C VAL A 156 -6.58 0.31 24.37
N THR A 157 -6.42 0.65 25.65
CA THR A 157 -5.17 1.23 26.19
C THR A 157 -4.00 0.24 26.22
N GLY A 158 -4.30 -1.06 26.32
CA GLY A 158 -3.29 -2.10 26.20
C GLY A 158 -3.27 -2.67 24.79
N GLN A 159 -3.31 -3.99 24.68
CA GLN A 159 -3.18 -4.68 23.41
C GLN A 159 -4.55 -5.11 22.88
N PHE A 160 -4.67 -5.16 21.56
CA PHE A 160 -5.75 -5.85 20.87
C PHE A 160 -5.19 -7.11 20.21
N ARG A 161 -5.74 -8.29 20.51
CA ARG A 161 -5.19 -9.57 20.04
C ARG A 161 -6.23 -10.44 19.36
N LEU A 162 -5.91 -10.91 18.17
CA LEU A 162 -6.69 -11.82 17.32
C LEU A 162 -5.79 -12.92 16.73
N SER A 163 -4.69 -13.24 17.39
CA SER A 163 -3.73 -14.18 16.86
C SER A 163 -4.33 -15.59 16.79
N ARG A 164 -4.18 -16.25 15.63
CA ARG A 164 -4.79 -17.56 15.33
C ARG A 164 -6.33 -17.57 15.35
N ALA A 165 -6.99 -16.41 15.36
CA ALA A 165 -8.44 -16.34 15.33
C ALA A 165 -9.00 -16.73 13.95
N GLN A 166 -10.20 -17.29 13.93
CA GLN A 166 -10.97 -17.59 12.71
C GLN A 166 -12.21 -16.69 12.67
N LEU A 167 -12.25 -15.74 11.73
CA LEU A 167 -13.29 -14.72 11.68
C LEU A 167 -14.10 -14.82 10.39
N TYR A 168 -15.41 -14.78 10.51
CA TYR A 168 -16.32 -14.86 9.39
C TYR A 168 -17.21 -13.62 9.35
N ALA A 169 -17.40 -13.05 8.16
CA ALA A 169 -18.34 -11.97 7.93
C ALA A 169 -19.79 -12.46 8.16
N PRO A 170 -20.70 -11.59 8.62
CA PRO A 170 -22.09 -11.98 8.87
C PRO A 170 -22.77 -12.56 7.61
N GLY A 171 -23.35 -13.75 7.75
CA GLY A 171 -24.22 -14.37 6.74
C GLY A 171 -25.50 -13.57 6.47
N GLU A 172 -26.27 -13.91 5.43
CA GLU A 172 -27.48 -13.15 5.06
C GLU A 172 -28.52 -13.03 6.18
N GLN A 173 -28.72 -14.07 6.98
CA GLN A 173 -29.68 -14.06 8.11
C GLN A 173 -29.26 -13.10 9.23
N ALA A 174 -27.96 -12.99 9.54
CA ALA A 174 -27.43 -12.05 10.53
C ALA A 174 -27.49 -10.58 10.05
N ARG A 175 -27.72 -10.32 8.75
CA ARG A 175 -27.89 -8.97 8.19
C ARG A 175 -29.31 -8.43 8.39
N ALA A 176 -30.31 -9.31 8.44
CA ALA A 176 -31.72 -8.94 8.60
C ALA A 176 -32.05 -8.42 10.01
N SER A 177 -31.32 -8.88 11.05
CA SER A 177 -31.50 -8.42 12.43
C SER A 177 -30.80 -7.09 12.75
N GLU A 178 -30.02 -6.53 11.82
CA GLU A 178 -29.33 -5.23 11.98
C GLU A 178 -30.07 -4.06 11.33
N SER A 179 -31.34 -4.26 10.92
CA SER A 179 -32.20 -3.18 10.42
C SER A 179 -32.58 -2.21 11.56
N TRP A 180 -31.64 -1.32 11.90
CA TRP A 180 -31.91 -0.07 12.59
C TRP A 180 -31.94 1.04 11.55
N MET A 181 -33.14 1.58 11.31
CA MET A 181 -33.45 2.75 10.49
C MET A 181 -32.73 2.79 9.13
N GLU A 182 -33.39 2.23 8.11
CA GLU A 182 -33.27 2.76 6.76
C GLU A 182 -33.64 4.25 6.79
N ASP A 183 -32.64 5.12 6.98
CA ASP A 183 -32.77 6.52 6.60
C ASP A 183 -33.10 6.51 5.10
N ALA A 184 -34.32 6.95 4.77
CA ALA A 184 -34.99 6.80 3.47
C ALA A 184 -34.35 7.62 2.33
N ARG A 185 -33.06 7.92 2.44
CA ARG A 185 -32.22 8.59 1.45
C ARG A 185 -30.91 7.85 1.34
N GLN A 186 -30.92 6.60 0.91
CA GLN A 186 -29.68 5.94 0.49
C GLN A 186 -29.35 6.40 -0.94
N PRO A 187 -28.32 7.25 -1.16
CA PRO A 187 -27.96 7.72 -2.50
C PRO A 187 -27.27 6.65 -3.36
N PHE A 188 -27.11 5.43 -2.86
CA PHE A 188 -26.40 4.33 -3.52
C PHE A 188 -27.22 3.05 -3.47
N THR A 189 -27.18 2.28 -4.54
CA THR A 189 -27.74 0.92 -4.61
C THR A 189 -26.94 -0.05 -3.72
N ALA A 190 -27.54 -1.19 -3.35
CA ALA A 190 -26.85 -2.23 -2.56
C ALA A 190 -25.56 -2.75 -3.23
N ALA A 191 -25.52 -2.80 -4.57
CA ALA A 191 -24.33 -3.17 -5.32
C ALA A 191 -23.22 -2.12 -5.19
N GLU A 192 -23.55 -0.84 -5.33
CA GLU A 192 -22.60 0.27 -5.14
C GLU A 192 -22.13 0.37 -3.69
N MET A 193 -23.00 0.08 -2.72
CA MET A 193 -22.61 0.01 -1.30
C MET A 193 -21.61 -1.11 -1.05
N ARG A 194 -21.77 -2.27 -1.68
CA ARG A 194 -20.80 -3.38 -1.59
C ARG A 194 -19.47 -2.97 -2.22
N GLU A 195 -19.50 -2.42 -3.43
CA GLU A 195 -18.29 -1.94 -4.13
C GLU A 195 -17.54 -0.87 -3.32
N ARG A 196 -18.27 0.08 -2.72
CA ARG A 196 -17.70 1.16 -1.90
C ARG A 196 -17.28 0.72 -0.50
N GLY A 197 -17.60 -0.52 -0.10
CA GLY A 197 -17.29 -1.01 1.24
C GLY A 197 -18.25 -0.54 2.34
N LEU A 198 -19.39 0.06 1.98
CA LEU A 198 -20.39 0.60 2.92
C LEU A 198 -21.32 -0.47 3.49
N GLY A 199 -21.51 -1.59 2.76
CA GLY A 199 -22.32 -2.71 3.23
C GLY A 199 -21.69 -3.39 4.46
N GLN A 200 -22.42 -3.48 5.56
CA GLN A 200 -21.96 -4.05 6.83
C GLN A 200 -21.66 -5.55 6.79
N GLY A 201 -22.28 -6.29 5.87
CA GLY A 201 -22.27 -7.75 5.86
C GLY A 201 -21.05 -8.42 5.21
N GLN A 202 -20.12 -7.65 4.65
CA GLN A 202 -18.88 -8.20 4.03
C GLN A 202 -17.67 -8.15 4.98
N TRP A 203 -17.84 -7.54 6.15
CA TRP A 203 -16.75 -7.27 7.08
C TRP A 203 -16.79 -8.26 8.24
N ALA A 204 -15.73 -9.06 8.38
CA ALA A 204 -15.54 -9.90 9.54
C ALA A 204 -15.09 -9.07 10.75
N VAL A 205 -14.32 -8.00 10.51
CA VAL A 205 -14.00 -6.99 11.54
C VAL A 205 -14.41 -5.62 11.02
N TRP A 206 -15.23 -4.94 11.80
CA TRP A 206 -15.60 -3.56 11.56
C TRP A 206 -15.14 -2.73 12.74
N ALA A 207 -14.08 -1.95 12.55
CA ALA A 207 -13.37 -1.22 13.59
C ALA A 207 -13.01 0.20 13.09
N GLY A 208 -14.01 0.91 12.57
CA GLY A 208 -13.84 2.32 12.20
C GLY A 208 -13.56 3.16 13.45
N GLY A 209 -12.50 3.97 13.44
CA GLY A 209 -12.12 4.81 14.58
C GLY A 209 -11.59 4.05 15.81
N LEU A 210 -11.34 2.73 15.71
CA LEU A 210 -10.72 1.96 16.79
C LEU A 210 -9.36 2.56 17.15
N THR A 211 -9.10 2.76 18.43
CA THR A 211 -7.79 3.19 18.94
C THR A 211 -7.18 2.10 19.80
N VAL A 212 -5.94 1.71 19.51
CA VAL A 212 -5.16 0.73 20.27
C VAL A 212 -3.78 1.30 20.60
N ASP A 213 -3.47 1.39 21.89
CA ASP A 213 -2.25 2.06 22.33
C ASP A 213 -1.06 1.11 22.44
N GLY A 214 -1.25 -0.07 23.03
CA GLY A 214 -0.19 -1.08 23.26
C GLY A 214 0.13 -1.99 22.08
N GLY A 215 -0.56 -1.83 20.94
CA GLY A 215 -0.35 -2.58 19.70
C GLY A 215 -1.41 -3.64 19.41
N ALA A 216 -1.64 -3.88 18.13
CA ALA A 216 -2.62 -4.84 17.63
C ALA A 216 -1.95 -6.05 16.98
N PHE A 217 -2.13 -7.23 17.58
CA PHE A 217 -1.51 -8.49 17.15
C PHE A 217 -2.56 -9.41 16.53
N LEU A 218 -2.57 -9.53 15.21
CA LEU A 218 -3.51 -10.31 14.43
C LEU A 218 -2.78 -11.37 13.58
N ARG A 219 -1.74 -11.99 14.15
CA ARG A 219 -0.87 -12.96 13.46
C ARG A 219 -1.54 -14.31 13.28
N ASP A 220 -1.25 -15.00 12.18
CA ASP A 220 -1.80 -16.34 11.89
C ASP A 220 -3.34 -16.38 11.86
N MET A 221 -3.98 -15.23 11.64
CA MET A 221 -5.44 -15.09 11.65
C MET A 221 -6.01 -15.52 10.29
N HIS A 222 -7.16 -16.19 10.30
CA HIS A 222 -7.90 -16.55 9.10
C HIS A 222 -9.21 -15.78 9.05
N VAL A 223 -9.46 -15.08 7.94
CA VAL A 223 -10.63 -14.23 7.78
C VAL A 223 -11.36 -14.57 6.49
N THR A 224 -12.64 -14.91 6.60
CA THR A 224 -13.58 -14.96 5.48
C THR A 224 -14.46 -13.72 5.52
N GLY A 225 -14.12 -12.71 4.71
CA GLY A 225 -14.61 -11.35 4.81
C GLY A 225 -13.47 -10.34 4.73
N GLY A 226 -13.77 -9.07 4.96
CA GLY A 226 -12.77 -8.01 5.03
C GLY A 226 -12.51 -7.50 6.45
N LEU A 227 -11.42 -6.74 6.58
CA LEU A 227 -11.11 -5.90 7.74
C LEU A 227 -11.37 -4.42 7.39
N ARG A 228 -12.27 -3.77 8.11
CA ARG A 228 -12.54 -2.33 7.98
C ARG A 228 -11.94 -1.58 9.16
N LEU A 229 -10.91 -0.79 8.89
CA LEU A 229 -10.05 -0.09 9.85
C LEU A 229 -9.97 1.41 9.52
N ILE A 230 -11.05 1.99 9.00
CA ILE A 230 -11.07 3.40 8.56
C ILE A 230 -10.87 4.33 9.76
N GLY A 231 -9.89 5.23 9.68
CA GLY A 231 -9.57 6.17 10.74
C GLY A 231 -9.09 5.51 12.04
N ALA A 232 -8.77 4.20 12.01
CA ALA A 232 -8.26 3.49 13.17
C ALA A 232 -6.83 3.96 13.50
N LYS A 233 -6.51 3.98 14.79
CA LYS A 233 -5.24 4.44 15.34
C LYS A 233 -4.55 3.30 16.07
N PHE A 234 -3.36 2.92 15.62
CA PHE A 234 -2.55 1.86 16.20
C PHE A 234 -1.21 2.42 16.66
N HIS A 235 -1.17 3.01 17.86
CA HIS A 235 0.04 3.65 18.39
C HIS A 235 1.18 2.63 18.55
N GLY A 236 0.88 1.42 19.02
CA GLY A 236 1.83 0.31 19.11
C GLY A 236 1.96 -0.53 17.83
N GLY A 237 1.37 -0.09 16.71
CA GLY A 237 1.43 -0.77 15.42
C GLY A 237 0.39 -1.89 15.25
N ILE A 238 0.28 -2.39 14.01
CA ILE A 238 -0.62 -3.47 13.62
C ILE A 238 0.16 -4.58 12.91
N TYR A 239 -0.06 -5.82 13.33
CA TYR A 239 0.76 -6.98 12.95
C TYR A 239 -0.10 -8.13 12.43
N LEU A 240 -0.06 -8.38 11.12
CA LEU A 240 -0.85 -9.41 10.42
C LEU A 240 0.02 -10.50 9.78
N GLN A 241 1.22 -10.77 10.34
CA GLN A 241 2.11 -11.76 9.75
C GLN A 241 1.46 -13.14 9.65
N ARG A 242 1.69 -13.84 8.54
CA ARG A 242 1.12 -15.17 8.23
C ARG A 242 -0.41 -15.24 8.23
N SER A 243 -1.10 -14.11 8.22
CA SER A 243 -2.58 -14.09 8.21
C SER A 243 -3.14 -14.24 6.80
N VAL A 244 -4.31 -14.88 6.70
CA VAL A 244 -5.01 -15.12 5.44
C VAL A 244 -6.35 -14.38 5.47
N ILE A 245 -6.57 -13.50 4.50
CA ILE A 245 -7.81 -12.73 4.38
C ILE A 245 -8.42 -12.98 3.00
N THR A 246 -9.59 -13.61 2.99
CA THR A 246 -10.37 -13.87 1.78
C THR A 246 -11.60 -12.99 1.78
N ALA A 247 -11.56 -11.88 1.03
CA ALA A 247 -12.68 -10.95 0.95
C ALA A 247 -13.92 -11.60 0.32
N THR A 248 -15.07 -11.43 0.96
CA THR A 248 -16.39 -11.74 0.38
C THR A 248 -16.94 -10.59 -0.47
N GLY A 249 -16.30 -9.41 -0.37
CA GLY A 249 -16.56 -8.24 -1.20
C GLY A 249 -15.28 -7.73 -1.89
N SER A 250 -15.26 -6.46 -2.28
CA SER A 250 -14.14 -5.91 -3.08
C SER A 250 -12.83 -5.71 -2.30
N HIS A 251 -12.89 -5.62 -0.97
CA HIS A 251 -11.77 -5.20 -0.12
C HIS A 251 -11.44 -6.28 0.91
N ALA A 252 -10.19 -6.73 0.91
CA ALA A 252 -9.64 -7.54 2.00
C ALA A 252 -9.33 -6.67 3.21
N VAL A 253 -8.74 -5.49 2.98
CA VAL A 253 -8.45 -4.51 4.03
C VAL A 253 -8.82 -3.11 3.54
N GLN A 254 -9.65 -2.40 4.30
CA GLN A 254 -9.99 -1.00 4.08
C GLN A 254 -9.57 -0.16 5.29
N ALA A 255 -8.45 0.54 5.13
CA ALA A 255 -7.72 1.30 6.13
C ALA A 255 -7.53 2.77 5.70
N ASP A 256 -8.53 3.35 5.05
CA ASP A 256 -8.51 4.78 4.68
C ASP A 256 -8.30 5.62 5.94
N PHE A 257 -7.35 6.56 5.88
CA PHE A 257 -6.97 7.45 6.99
C PHE A 257 -6.54 6.74 8.30
N MET A 258 -6.11 5.48 8.21
CA MET A 258 -5.50 4.80 9.35
C MET A 258 -4.21 5.50 9.78
N GLU A 259 -3.95 5.57 11.08
CA GLU A 259 -2.68 6.03 11.65
C GLU A 259 -2.03 4.88 12.42
N ALA A 260 -0.77 4.58 12.14
CA ALA A 260 -0.03 3.53 12.83
C ALA A 260 1.44 3.89 13.00
N SER A 261 2.09 3.41 14.06
CA SER A 261 3.55 3.46 14.14
C SER A 261 4.17 2.51 13.11
N THR A 262 3.65 1.29 13.02
CA THR A 262 4.10 0.26 12.07
C THR A 262 2.90 -0.54 11.58
N ALA A 263 2.94 -1.00 10.32
CA ALA A 263 1.94 -1.89 9.75
C ALA A 263 2.60 -3.06 9.01
N GLU A 264 2.51 -4.26 9.57
CA GLU A 264 3.18 -5.46 9.08
C GLU A 264 2.20 -6.44 8.42
N PHE A 265 2.27 -6.55 7.10
CA PHE A 265 1.56 -7.51 6.25
C PHE A 265 2.56 -8.48 5.60
N SER A 266 3.48 -9.02 6.40
CA SER A 266 4.68 -9.73 5.95
C SER A 266 4.69 -11.22 6.30
N ALA A 267 5.75 -11.92 5.88
CA ALA A 267 6.03 -13.32 6.21
C ALA A 267 4.87 -14.25 5.88
N GLY A 268 4.50 -14.38 4.61
CA GLY A 268 3.44 -15.28 4.16
C GLY A 268 2.00 -14.75 4.34
N PHE A 269 1.83 -13.46 4.65
CA PHE A 269 0.50 -12.82 4.62
C PHE A 269 -0.16 -13.00 3.25
N THR A 270 -1.42 -13.43 3.24
CA THR A 270 -2.19 -13.68 2.01
C THR A 270 -3.46 -12.87 2.00
N ALA A 271 -3.74 -12.18 0.90
CA ALA A 271 -4.98 -11.42 0.73
C ALA A 271 -5.61 -11.63 -0.65
N THR A 272 -6.87 -12.06 -0.64
CA THR A 272 -7.75 -12.08 -1.81
C THR A 272 -8.74 -10.92 -1.70
N GLY A 273 -8.59 -9.90 -2.55
CA GLY A 273 -9.33 -8.65 -2.51
C GLY A 273 -8.43 -7.43 -2.31
N THR A 274 -8.97 -6.24 -2.56
CA THR A 274 -8.18 -4.99 -2.54
C THR A 274 -7.70 -4.65 -1.12
N ILE A 275 -6.43 -4.26 -0.99
CA ILE A 275 -5.89 -3.57 0.19
C ILE A 275 -5.84 -2.08 -0.10
N ARG A 276 -6.65 -1.31 0.64
CA ARG A 276 -6.81 0.11 0.44
C ARG A 276 -6.48 0.87 1.71
N MET A 277 -5.48 1.74 1.66
CA MET A 277 -5.05 2.58 2.78
C MET A 277 -4.88 4.04 2.31
N ARG A 278 -5.92 4.59 1.67
CA ARG A 278 -5.85 5.95 1.11
C ARG A 278 -5.74 6.97 2.24
N GLY A 279 -4.76 7.87 2.16
CA GLY A 279 -4.53 8.90 3.17
C GLY A 279 -4.05 8.35 4.51
N ALA A 280 -3.62 7.08 4.57
CA ALA A 280 -3.07 6.50 5.79
C ALA A 280 -1.71 7.11 6.14
N ARG A 281 -1.39 7.15 7.42
CA ARG A 281 -0.10 7.59 7.97
C ARG A 281 0.54 6.42 8.71
N VAL A 282 1.70 5.99 8.23
CA VAL A 282 2.51 4.98 8.91
C VAL A 282 3.84 5.65 9.26
N ASN A 283 4.05 5.91 10.54
CA ASN A 283 5.19 6.71 10.99
C ASN A 283 6.52 5.98 10.84
N GLY A 284 6.52 4.65 10.80
CA GLY A 284 7.67 3.79 10.54
C GLY A 284 7.45 2.93 9.30
N VAL A 285 7.45 1.61 9.50
CA VAL A 285 7.47 0.65 8.38
C VAL A 285 6.05 0.21 7.99
N LEU A 286 5.75 0.28 6.70
CA LEU A 286 4.66 -0.45 6.05
C LEU A 286 5.27 -1.57 5.20
N SER A 287 5.06 -2.83 5.56
CA SER A 287 5.72 -3.96 4.91
C SER A 287 4.74 -4.97 4.33
N PHE A 288 5.02 -5.39 3.11
CA PHE A 288 4.37 -6.49 2.39
C PHE A 288 5.38 -7.56 1.96
N SER A 289 6.51 -7.67 2.68
CA SER A 289 7.56 -8.63 2.37
C SER A 289 7.02 -10.07 2.43
N GLU A 290 7.28 -10.86 1.39
CA GLU A 290 6.83 -12.26 1.28
C GLU A 290 5.30 -12.43 1.28
N ALA A 291 4.55 -11.39 0.91
CA ALA A 291 3.09 -11.47 0.80
C ALA A 291 2.63 -12.11 -0.52
N THR A 292 1.46 -12.76 -0.49
CA THR A 292 0.76 -13.27 -1.69
C THR A 292 -0.56 -12.54 -1.84
N LEU A 293 -0.69 -11.75 -2.90
CA LEU A 293 -1.74 -10.74 -3.03
C LEU A 293 -2.49 -10.90 -4.35
N GLU A 294 -3.81 -11.06 -4.32
CA GLU A 294 -4.64 -11.19 -5.52
C GLU A 294 -5.92 -10.37 -5.44
N ALA A 295 -6.14 -9.51 -6.44
CA ALA A 295 -7.41 -8.80 -6.63
C ALA A 295 -7.74 -8.67 -8.13
N PRO A 296 -9.01 -8.74 -8.53
CA PRO A 296 -9.42 -8.64 -9.94
C PRO A 296 -9.13 -7.26 -10.55
N GLY A 297 -9.07 -6.21 -9.72
CA GLY A 297 -8.80 -4.84 -10.14
C GLY A 297 -7.48 -4.32 -9.61
N ARG A 298 -7.55 -3.38 -8.67
CA ARG A 298 -6.36 -2.87 -7.96
C ARG A 298 -6.10 -3.73 -6.74
N MET A 299 -4.89 -4.26 -6.62
CA MET A 299 -4.47 -5.01 -5.45
C MET A 299 -4.12 -4.09 -4.30
N LEU A 300 -3.27 -3.09 -4.55
CA LEU A 300 -2.82 -2.14 -3.52
C LEU A 300 -3.20 -0.71 -3.90
N HIS A 301 -3.80 0.01 -2.95
CA HIS A 301 -4.16 1.41 -3.12
C HIS A 301 -3.72 2.25 -1.92
N LEU A 302 -2.59 2.95 -2.07
CA LEU A 302 -1.96 3.84 -1.08
C LEU A 302 -1.99 5.31 -1.51
N SER A 303 -3.03 5.75 -2.23
CA SER A 303 -3.03 7.14 -2.69
C SER A 303 -3.08 8.12 -1.52
N HIS A 304 -2.34 9.23 -1.63
CA HIS A 304 -2.23 10.24 -0.56
C HIS A 304 -1.66 9.72 0.78
N ALA A 305 -1.09 8.51 0.83
CA ALA A 305 -0.50 7.98 2.05
C ALA A 305 0.80 8.71 2.43
N GLN A 306 1.16 8.68 3.70
CA GLN A 306 2.45 9.13 4.23
C GLN A 306 3.10 7.96 4.97
N VAL A 307 4.27 7.53 4.51
CA VAL A 307 4.95 6.34 5.04
C VAL A 307 6.44 6.65 5.18
N GLU A 308 7.05 6.37 6.33
CA GLU A 308 8.51 6.55 6.48
C GLU A 308 9.28 5.52 5.64
N GLU A 309 8.98 4.23 5.77
CA GLU A 309 9.56 3.17 4.93
C GLU A 309 8.49 2.23 4.38
N LEU A 310 8.40 2.12 3.04
CA LEU A 310 7.55 1.14 2.36
C LEU A 310 8.40 -0.02 1.85
N ILE A 311 8.20 -1.21 2.41
CA ILE A 311 8.78 -2.47 1.93
C ILE A 311 7.74 -3.19 1.04
N TRP A 312 7.90 -3.05 -0.27
CA TRP A 312 7.03 -3.65 -1.28
C TRP A 312 7.76 -4.78 -2.02
N LEU A 313 7.93 -5.90 -1.31
CA LEU A 313 8.60 -7.12 -1.79
C LEU A 313 7.70 -8.36 -1.66
N PRO A 314 6.51 -8.37 -2.28
CA PRO A 314 5.62 -9.52 -2.25
C PRO A 314 6.20 -10.67 -3.08
N THR A 315 5.89 -11.91 -2.67
CA THR A 315 6.21 -13.12 -3.44
C THR A 315 5.39 -13.18 -4.72
N SER A 316 4.13 -12.76 -4.67
CA SER A 316 3.24 -12.71 -5.83
C SER A 316 2.20 -11.61 -5.68
N VAL A 317 1.93 -10.90 -6.78
CA VAL A 317 0.87 -9.89 -6.88
C VAL A 317 0.06 -10.16 -8.14
N LYS A 318 -1.26 -10.11 -8.04
CA LYS A 318 -2.16 -9.98 -9.19
C LYS A 318 -3.09 -8.79 -8.96
N GLY A 319 -3.14 -7.90 -9.95
CA GLY A 319 -3.89 -6.65 -9.88
C GLY A 319 -2.98 -5.41 -9.90
N GLY A 320 -3.59 -4.25 -10.11
CA GLY A 320 -2.88 -2.98 -10.22
C GLY A 320 -2.41 -2.40 -8.88
N VAL A 321 -1.39 -1.56 -8.92
CA VAL A 321 -0.82 -0.88 -7.74
C VAL A 321 -0.91 0.63 -7.92
N ASN A 322 -1.46 1.33 -6.92
CA ASN A 322 -1.56 2.78 -6.93
C ASN A 322 -0.85 3.39 -5.72
N LEU A 323 0.24 4.11 -5.98
CA LEU A 323 1.02 4.89 -5.02
C LEU A 323 0.88 6.41 -5.29
N GLY A 324 -0.08 6.82 -6.12
CA GLY A 324 -0.21 8.21 -6.56
C GLY A 324 -0.42 9.19 -5.41
N TYR A 325 0.21 10.36 -5.50
CA TYR A 325 0.15 11.43 -4.50
C TYR A 325 0.62 11.05 -3.09
N SER A 326 1.24 9.89 -2.88
CA SER A 326 1.80 9.52 -1.59
C SER A 326 3.19 10.12 -1.39
N ARG A 327 3.59 10.22 -0.12
CA ARG A 327 4.93 10.60 0.31
C ARG A 327 5.55 9.42 1.03
N ILE A 328 6.68 8.94 0.53
CA ILE A 328 7.36 7.77 1.07
C ILE A 328 8.81 8.17 1.37
N GLY A 329 9.30 8.03 2.60
CA GLY A 329 10.71 8.32 2.89
C GLY A 329 11.62 7.39 2.07
N VAL A 330 11.57 6.10 2.41
CA VAL A 330 12.31 5.04 1.73
C VAL A 330 11.33 4.09 1.04
N LEU A 331 11.47 3.94 -0.27
CA LEU A 331 10.72 2.95 -1.05
C LEU A 331 11.65 1.79 -1.42
N PHE A 332 11.41 0.63 -0.80
CA PHE A 332 12.10 -0.62 -1.13
C PHE A 332 11.18 -1.50 -1.98
N ASP A 333 11.47 -1.58 -3.28
CA ASP A 333 10.65 -2.32 -4.24
C ASP A 333 11.47 -3.09 -5.28
N GLY A 334 10.78 -3.91 -6.09
CA GLY A 334 11.40 -4.72 -7.15
C GLY A 334 10.52 -4.90 -8.39
N PRO A 335 11.09 -5.28 -9.55
CA PRO A 335 10.38 -5.41 -10.83
C PRO A 335 9.22 -6.39 -10.82
N ALA A 336 9.37 -7.51 -10.11
CA ALA A 336 8.33 -8.52 -10.00
C ALA A 336 7.10 -8.03 -9.22
N ALA A 337 7.24 -6.97 -8.41
CA ALA A 337 6.19 -6.49 -7.52
C ALA A 337 5.10 -5.64 -8.22
N TYR A 338 5.25 -5.39 -9.54
CA TYR A 338 4.33 -4.55 -10.32
C TYR A 338 3.87 -5.21 -11.63
N PRO A 339 3.13 -6.33 -11.60
CA PRO A 339 2.78 -7.07 -12.82
C PRO A 339 1.66 -6.42 -13.65
N GLY A 340 0.86 -5.52 -13.08
CA GLY A 340 -0.30 -4.90 -13.72
C GLY A 340 -0.21 -3.39 -13.96
N GLU A 341 -1.36 -2.71 -13.91
CA GLU A 341 -1.46 -1.24 -13.97
C GLU A 341 -0.72 -0.61 -12.78
N VAL A 342 0.10 0.41 -13.04
CA VAL A 342 0.85 1.13 -12.00
C VAL A 342 0.55 2.62 -12.08
N ARG A 343 0.10 3.20 -10.97
CA ARG A 343 -0.12 4.64 -10.85
C ARG A 343 0.86 5.25 -9.87
N LEU A 344 1.77 6.06 -10.39
CA LEU A 344 2.83 6.73 -9.63
C LEU A 344 2.72 8.26 -9.69
N ASN A 345 1.76 8.82 -10.43
CA ASN A 345 1.65 10.27 -10.56
C ASN A 345 1.45 10.94 -9.19
N GLY A 346 2.30 11.93 -8.89
CA GLY A 346 2.32 12.64 -7.62
C GLY A 346 3.06 11.92 -6.49
N LEU A 347 3.55 10.69 -6.70
CA LEU A 347 4.40 10.00 -5.73
C LEU A 347 5.70 10.79 -5.55
N VAL A 348 6.06 11.05 -4.29
CA VAL A 348 7.35 11.62 -3.91
C VAL A 348 8.06 10.65 -2.97
N TYR A 349 9.36 10.47 -3.19
CA TYR A 349 10.22 9.69 -2.32
C TYR A 349 11.59 10.32 -2.08
N GLU A 350 12.17 10.05 -0.92
CA GLU A 350 13.50 10.53 -0.56
C GLU A 350 14.57 9.55 -1.07
N ALA A 351 14.39 8.26 -0.80
CA ALA A 351 15.29 7.20 -1.23
C ALA A 351 14.55 6.05 -1.94
N LEU A 352 15.23 5.45 -2.92
CA LEU A 352 14.88 4.16 -3.50
C LEU A 352 15.93 3.14 -3.08
N ARG A 353 15.48 1.98 -2.59
CA ARG A 353 16.35 0.82 -2.32
C ARG A 353 15.89 -0.30 -3.22
N ALA A 354 16.78 -0.88 -4.01
CA ALA A 354 16.38 -2.00 -4.85
C ALA A 354 17.52 -2.75 -5.54
N GLN A 355 17.14 -3.88 -6.14
CA GLN A 355 17.93 -4.68 -7.07
C GLN A 355 17.34 -4.57 -8.49
N TRP A 356 17.40 -3.39 -9.11
CA TRP A 356 16.94 -3.19 -10.50
C TRP A 356 17.83 -2.27 -11.30
N THR A 357 17.70 -2.37 -12.62
CA THR A 357 18.29 -1.49 -13.62
C THR A 357 17.37 -0.28 -13.91
N VAL A 358 17.96 0.80 -14.43
CA VAL A 358 17.20 2.00 -14.86
C VAL A 358 16.11 1.66 -15.87
N ALA A 359 16.38 0.74 -16.80
CA ALA A 359 15.44 0.33 -17.83
C ALA A 359 14.20 -0.36 -17.23
N GLU A 360 14.41 -1.23 -16.24
CA GLU A 360 13.31 -1.90 -15.52
C GLU A 360 12.44 -0.91 -14.78
N ARG A 361 13.03 0.04 -14.04
CA ARG A 361 12.28 1.08 -13.32
C ARG A 361 11.49 1.99 -14.27
N LEU A 362 12.07 2.38 -15.40
CA LEU A 362 11.38 3.17 -16.42
C LEU A 362 10.16 2.43 -17.00
N SER A 363 10.22 1.09 -17.08
CA SER A 363 9.10 0.31 -17.58
C SER A 363 7.85 0.43 -16.69
N TRP A 364 7.97 0.78 -15.41
CA TRP A 364 6.81 0.92 -14.49
C TRP A 364 6.19 2.31 -14.60
N VAL A 365 7.04 3.34 -14.75
CA VAL A 365 6.59 4.71 -14.98
C VAL A 365 5.73 4.82 -16.24
N ASP A 366 6.00 3.97 -17.24
CA ASP A 366 5.28 3.91 -18.49
C ASP A 366 3.90 3.20 -18.43
N ARG A 367 3.56 2.54 -17.31
CA ARG A 367 2.35 1.68 -17.18
C ARG A 367 1.13 2.39 -16.60
N ASP A 368 1.15 3.72 -16.51
CA ASP A 368 -0.01 4.49 -16.08
C ASP A 368 -1.12 4.44 -17.16
N ARG A 369 -2.30 3.96 -16.78
CA ARG A 369 -3.45 3.81 -17.70
C ARG A 369 -3.94 5.15 -18.23
N ASP A 370 -3.80 6.22 -17.46
CA ASP A 370 -4.26 7.55 -17.85
C ASP A 370 -3.26 8.26 -18.81
N GLY A 371 -2.22 7.53 -19.24
CA GLY A 371 -1.27 7.96 -20.26
C GLY A 371 -0.03 8.64 -19.70
N TYR A 372 0.65 9.40 -20.55
CA TYR A 372 1.93 10.01 -20.22
C TYR A 372 1.82 11.07 -19.11
N ARG A 373 2.55 10.85 -18.01
CA ARG A 373 2.69 11.79 -16.88
C ARG A 373 4.15 12.22 -16.71
N PRO A 374 4.47 13.52 -16.71
CA PRO A 374 5.85 13.99 -16.64
C PRO A 374 6.49 13.88 -15.26
N GLN A 375 5.70 13.95 -14.18
CA GLN A 375 6.21 14.06 -12.81
C GLN A 375 6.99 12.82 -12.34
N PRO A 376 6.56 11.56 -12.59
CA PRO A 376 7.32 10.39 -12.13
C PRO A 376 8.74 10.30 -12.73
N TYR A 377 8.94 10.75 -13.97
CA TYR A 377 10.28 10.81 -14.57
C TYR A 377 11.15 11.89 -13.92
N GLU A 378 10.59 13.06 -13.60
CA GLU A 378 11.35 14.13 -12.93
C GLU A 378 11.74 13.71 -11.52
N GLN A 379 10.84 13.06 -10.78
CA GLN A 379 11.14 12.51 -9.46
C GLN A 379 12.28 11.49 -9.50
N LEU A 380 12.23 10.57 -10.48
CA LEU A 380 13.28 9.56 -10.66
C LEU A 380 14.62 10.17 -11.08
N ALA A 381 14.60 11.13 -12.01
CA ALA A 381 15.80 11.84 -12.44
C ALA A 381 16.43 12.67 -11.29
N ALA A 382 15.60 13.36 -10.51
CA ALA A 382 16.05 14.11 -9.34
C ALA A 382 16.70 13.19 -8.29
N TRP A 383 16.14 12.01 -8.06
CA TRP A 383 16.76 11.02 -7.18
C TRP A 383 18.13 10.57 -7.70
N PHE A 384 18.26 10.20 -8.99
CA PHE A 384 19.56 9.82 -9.56
C PHE A 384 20.62 10.93 -9.44
N ARG A 385 20.24 12.20 -9.60
CA ARG A 385 21.15 13.33 -9.36
C ARG A 385 21.59 13.41 -7.91
N ARG A 386 20.67 13.28 -6.95
CA ARG A 386 20.98 13.34 -5.51
C ARG A 386 21.99 12.27 -5.09
N ILE A 387 21.96 11.09 -5.70
CA ILE A 387 22.92 10.01 -5.42
C ILE A 387 24.19 10.07 -6.31
N GLY A 388 24.36 11.10 -7.15
CA GLY A 388 25.55 11.31 -8.00
C GLY A 388 25.56 10.55 -9.34
N HIS A 389 24.47 9.88 -9.71
CA HIS A 389 24.34 9.08 -10.94
C HIS A 389 23.79 9.92 -12.12
N GLU A 390 24.54 10.93 -12.54
CA GLU A 390 24.17 11.84 -13.65
C GLU A 390 23.86 11.16 -14.99
N PRO A 391 24.62 10.12 -15.44
CA PRO A 391 24.31 9.42 -16.68
C PRO A 391 22.90 8.80 -16.69
N ASP A 392 22.45 8.28 -15.54
CA ASP A 392 21.15 7.64 -15.41
C ASP A 392 20.01 8.66 -15.30
N ALA A 393 20.24 9.78 -14.61
CA ALA A 393 19.32 10.91 -14.64
C ALA A 393 19.05 11.40 -16.07
N ARG A 394 20.10 11.53 -16.90
CA ARG A 394 19.96 11.87 -18.33
C ARG A 394 19.18 10.82 -19.12
N ARG A 395 19.42 9.53 -18.86
CA ARG A 395 18.66 8.43 -19.51
C ARG A 395 17.16 8.52 -19.20
N VAL A 396 16.80 8.81 -17.95
CA VAL A 396 15.41 9.00 -17.52
C VAL A 396 14.76 10.20 -18.22
N LEU A 397 15.45 11.34 -18.27
CA LEU A 397 14.93 12.54 -18.93
C LEU A 397 14.83 12.39 -20.45
N LEU A 398 15.72 11.60 -21.06
CA LEU A 398 15.60 11.21 -22.47
C LEU A 398 14.36 10.33 -22.68
N ALA A 399 14.12 9.34 -21.82
CA ALA A 399 12.93 8.50 -21.86
C ALA A 399 11.64 9.34 -21.72
N LYS A 400 11.64 10.34 -20.82
CA LYS A 400 10.58 11.33 -20.67
C LYS A 400 10.26 12.04 -22.00
N GLN A 401 11.26 12.55 -22.72
CA GLN A 401 11.04 13.23 -24.01
C GLN A 401 10.55 12.28 -25.10
N ARG A 402 11.07 11.06 -25.15
CA ARG A 402 10.62 10.02 -26.10
C ARG A 402 9.16 9.65 -25.89
N ARG A 403 8.70 9.59 -24.64
CA ARG A 403 7.29 9.33 -24.32
C ARG A 403 6.39 10.52 -24.59
N ARG A 404 6.82 11.74 -24.23
CA ARG A 404 6.13 12.99 -24.61
C ARG A 404 5.93 13.08 -26.13
N ARG A 405 6.90 12.65 -26.94
CA ARG A 405 6.76 12.65 -28.41
C ARG A 405 5.55 11.83 -28.87
N GLY A 406 5.20 10.75 -28.18
CA GLY A 406 4.02 9.94 -28.47
C GLY A 406 2.71 10.73 -28.44
N THR A 407 2.64 11.79 -27.63
CA THR A 407 1.45 12.64 -27.46
C THR A 407 1.38 13.81 -28.45
N LEU A 408 2.38 14.00 -29.31
CA LEU A 408 2.43 15.11 -30.27
C LEU A 408 1.67 14.78 -31.57
N ARG A 409 1.32 15.84 -32.32
CA ARG A 409 0.84 15.73 -33.71
C ARG A 409 1.90 15.08 -34.61
N PRO A 410 1.54 14.51 -35.78
CA PRO A 410 2.48 13.81 -36.68
C PRO A 410 3.73 14.63 -37.06
N THR A 411 3.58 15.93 -37.33
CA THR A 411 4.70 16.84 -37.59
C THR A 411 5.65 16.96 -36.41
N GLY A 412 5.10 17.13 -35.20
CA GLY A 412 5.86 17.12 -33.95
C GLY A 412 6.55 15.78 -33.66
N LYS A 413 5.95 14.65 -34.07
CA LYS A 413 6.58 13.33 -34.00
C LYS A 413 7.79 13.22 -34.93
N ALA A 414 7.67 13.68 -36.17
CA ALA A 414 8.76 13.69 -37.14
C ALA A 414 9.92 14.57 -36.66
N TRP A 415 9.63 15.80 -36.24
CA TRP A 415 10.64 16.71 -35.68
C TRP A 415 11.31 16.13 -34.43
N GLY A 416 10.52 15.52 -33.54
CA GLY A 416 11.06 14.85 -32.35
C GLY A 416 11.93 13.62 -32.67
N ARG A 417 11.69 12.90 -33.78
CA ARG A 417 12.57 11.81 -34.22
C ARG A 417 13.89 12.34 -34.74
N LEU A 418 13.86 13.43 -35.51
CA LEU A 418 15.07 14.11 -35.98
C LEU A 418 15.93 14.59 -34.80
N LEU A 419 15.33 15.23 -33.79
CA LEU A 419 16.05 15.68 -32.60
C LEU A 419 16.66 14.53 -31.76
N ASP A 420 15.98 13.38 -31.68
CA ASP A 420 16.48 12.18 -30.99
C ASP A 420 17.68 11.57 -31.74
N LEU A 421 17.64 11.57 -33.07
CA LEU A 421 18.70 11.05 -33.94
C LEU A 421 19.96 11.93 -33.96
N VAL A 422 19.78 13.26 -34.06
CA VAL A 422 20.90 14.19 -34.25
C VAL A 422 21.59 14.53 -32.91
N VAL A 423 20.82 14.75 -31.84
CA VAL A 423 21.37 15.26 -30.56
C VAL A 423 20.79 14.55 -29.32
N GLY A 424 19.89 13.57 -29.49
CA GLY A 424 19.21 12.93 -28.36
C GLY A 424 18.47 13.94 -27.46
N TYR A 425 17.78 14.92 -28.04
CA TYR A 425 17.14 16.04 -27.31
C TYR A 425 18.12 16.88 -26.44
N GLY A 426 19.40 16.92 -26.79
CA GLY A 426 20.43 17.60 -26.02
C GLY A 426 20.98 16.80 -24.84
N TYR A 427 20.57 15.54 -24.66
CA TYR A 427 21.10 14.65 -23.63
C TYR A 427 22.26 13.76 -24.13
N ARG A 428 22.55 13.77 -25.43
CA ARG A 428 23.67 13.03 -26.06
C ARG A 428 24.46 13.93 -27.02
N PRO A 429 25.17 14.96 -26.52
CA PRO A 429 25.88 15.93 -27.38
C PRO A 429 26.99 15.31 -28.23
N TRP A 430 27.56 14.16 -27.82
CA TRP A 430 28.58 13.44 -28.60
C TRP A 430 28.08 12.98 -29.99
N LEU A 431 26.77 12.80 -30.17
CA LEU A 431 26.20 12.49 -31.49
C LEU A 431 26.42 13.62 -32.49
N ALA A 432 26.45 14.88 -32.04
CA ALA A 432 26.74 16.00 -32.92
C ALA A 432 28.19 15.91 -33.45
N GLY A 433 29.13 15.50 -32.61
CA GLY A 433 30.51 15.23 -33.02
C GLY A 433 30.62 14.05 -33.99
N LEU A 434 29.85 12.97 -33.75
CA LEU A 434 29.78 11.84 -34.68
C LEU A 434 29.24 12.25 -36.05
N TRP A 435 28.14 13.02 -36.09
CA TRP A 435 27.57 13.53 -37.34
C TRP A 435 28.54 14.48 -38.06
N ALA A 436 29.23 15.35 -37.31
CA ALA A 436 30.28 16.20 -37.88
C ALA A 436 31.41 15.36 -38.50
N ALA A 437 31.86 14.29 -37.83
CA ALA A 437 32.88 13.39 -38.37
C ALA A 437 32.41 12.64 -39.63
N VAL A 438 31.15 12.17 -39.64
CA VAL A 438 30.55 11.51 -40.81
C VAL A 438 30.45 12.48 -41.99
N LEU A 439 29.92 13.68 -41.78
CA LEU A 439 29.80 14.71 -42.82
C LEU A 439 31.17 15.15 -43.34
N LEU A 440 32.15 15.31 -42.44
CA LEU A 440 33.52 15.63 -42.80
C LEU A 440 34.16 14.53 -43.66
N THR A 441 33.95 13.27 -43.30
CA THR A 441 34.46 12.12 -44.07
C THR A 441 33.81 12.05 -45.45
N VAL A 442 32.48 12.19 -45.54
CA VAL A 442 31.72 12.15 -46.79
C VAL A 442 32.12 13.32 -47.70
N GLY A 443 32.17 14.54 -47.18
CA GLY A 443 32.56 15.72 -47.95
C GLY A 443 34.01 15.62 -48.43
N THR A 444 34.93 15.18 -47.57
CA THR A 444 36.34 14.97 -47.95
C THR A 444 36.46 13.96 -49.08
N ALA A 445 35.73 12.84 -49.00
CA ALA A 445 35.72 11.84 -50.07
C ALA A 445 35.17 12.43 -51.38
N VAL A 446 34.01 13.08 -51.37
CA VAL A 446 33.41 13.66 -52.59
C VAL A 446 34.34 14.68 -53.23
N PHE A 447 34.88 15.63 -52.46
CA PHE A 447 35.75 16.68 -53.01
C PHE A 447 37.16 16.19 -53.38
N THR A 448 37.56 15.00 -52.90
CA THR A 448 38.78 14.35 -53.41
C THR A 448 38.57 13.82 -54.82
N PHE A 449 37.40 13.26 -55.12
CA PHE A 449 37.08 12.72 -56.46
C PHE A 449 36.54 13.78 -57.43
N LEU A 450 35.93 14.85 -56.91
CA LEU A 450 35.32 15.94 -57.67
C LEU A 450 35.77 17.28 -57.09
N PRO A 451 37.00 17.72 -57.40
CA PRO A 451 37.52 18.98 -56.87
C PRO A 451 36.74 20.19 -57.42
N PRO A 452 36.46 21.20 -56.59
CA PRO A 452 35.87 22.47 -57.00
C PRO A 452 36.83 23.29 -57.88
N THR A 453 36.29 24.24 -58.63
CA THR A 453 37.08 25.15 -59.48
C THR A 453 37.52 26.37 -58.69
N GLN A 454 38.73 26.86 -58.93
CA GLN A 454 39.23 28.07 -58.28
C GLN A 454 38.52 29.32 -58.83
N ILE A 455 38.10 30.22 -57.94
CA ILE A 455 37.35 31.44 -58.31
C ILE A 455 38.27 32.48 -58.97
N ASP A 456 39.45 32.71 -58.42
CA ASP A 456 40.46 33.60 -59.00
C ASP A 456 41.66 32.80 -59.54
N PRO A 457 41.75 32.60 -60.87
CA PRO A 457 42.84 31.85 -61.49
C PRO A 457 44.18 32.60 -61.47
N GLY A 458 44.22 33.88 -61.08
CA GLY A 458 45.44 34.68 -60.95
C GLY A 458 46.23 34.43 -59.66
N GLU A 459 45.63 33.77 -58.67
CA GLU A 459 46.24 33.45 -57.38
C GLU A 459 46.61 31.95 -57.33
N VAL A 460 47.79 31.58 -56.84
CA VAL A 460 48.16 30.15 -56.72
C VAL A 460 47.74 29.63 -55.34
N ARG A 461 46.62 28.91 -55.26
CA ARG A 461 46.14 28.27 -54.02
C ARG A 461 46.18 26.75 -54.14
N SER A 462 46.59 26.05 -53.08
CA SER A 462 46.53 24.59 -53.03
C SER A 462 45.18 24.12 -52.48
N PHE A 463 44.47 23.30 -53.25
CA PHE A 463 43.23 22.68 -52.79
C PHE A 463 43.51 21.54 -51.81
N GLN A 464 42.85 21.57 -50.65
CA GLN A 464 42.93 20.52 -49.63
C GLN A 464 41.51 20.04 -49.30
N PRO A 465 41.06 18.88 -49.80
CA PRO A 465 39.67 18.42 -49.69
C PRO A 465 39.15 18.38 -48.25
N PHE A 466 39.99 17.95 -47.32
CA PHE A 466 39.67 17.91 -45.88
C PHE A 466 39.46 19.30 -45.30
N VAL A 467 40.40 20.22 -45.54
CA VAL A 467 40.35 21.59 -45.00
C VAL A 467 39.17 22.36 -45.61
N TYR A 468 38.92 22.19 -46.91
CA TYR A 468 37.76 22.76 -47.57
C TYR A 468 36.45 22.25 -46.98
N THR A 469 36.31 20.93 -46.77
CA THR A 469 35.10 20.35 -46.14
C THR A 469 34.93 20.82 -44.69
N LEU A 470 36.03 20.94 -43.93
CA LEU A 470 36.01 21.47 -42.58
C LEU A 470 35.58 22.94 -42.55
N ASP A 471 36.10 23.76 -43.48
CA ASP A 471 35.77 25.20 -43.61
C ASP A 471 34.32 25.43 -44.06
N LEU A 472 33.70 24.45 -44.73
CA LEU A 472 32.25 24.44 -44.99
C LEU A 472 31.43 24.07 -43.74
N LEU A 473 31.89 23.14 -42.91
CA LEU A 473 31.17 22.69 -41.71
C LEU A 473 31.30 23.65 -40.52
N VAL A 474 32.38 24.41 -40.41
CA VAL A 474 32.55 25.40 -39.35
C VAL A 474 31.80 26.69 -39.75
N PRO A 475 30.87 27.21 -38.92
CA PRO A 475 30.09 28.40 -39.26
C PRO A 475 30.94 29.63 -39.63
N VAL A 476 32.08 29.77 -38.95
CA VAL A 476 33.06 30.85 -39.18
C VAL A 476 34.13 30.34 -40.16
N SER A 477 34.38 31.08 -41.24
CA SER A 477 35.50 30.81 -42.16
C SER A 477 36.80 30.97 -41.39
N VAL A 478 37.60 29.92 -41.30
CA VAL A 478 38.91 29.99 -40.63
C VAL A 478 40.04 29.75 -41.62
N PHE A 479 39.80 29.02 -42.70
CA PHE A 479 40.86 28.51 -43.57
C PHE A 479 40.88 29.15 -44.97
N GLU A 480 39.96 30.09 -45.24
CA GLU A 480 39.78 30.79 -46.53
C GLU A 480 39.61 29.89 -47.76
N GLN A 481 39.40 28.59 -47.55
CA GLN A 481 39.22 27.61 -48.62
C GLN A 481 37.82 27.77 -49.22
N ARG A 482 36.79 27.99 -48.40
CA ARG A 482 35.41 28.18 -48.90
C ARG A 482 35.22 29.43 -49.77
N GLY A 483 36.08 30.43 -49.60
CA GLY A 483 36.04 31.69 -50.37
C GLY A 483 36.88 31.66 -51.64
N ALA A 484 37.74 30.65 -51.79
CA ALA A 484 38.67 30.52 -52.91
C ALA A 484 38.22 29.50 -53.97
N TRP A 485 37.34 28.56 -53.59
CA TRP A 485 36.94 27.44 -54.42
C TRP A 485 35.42 27.40 -54.57
N GLU A 486 34.95 27.32 -55.81
CA GLU A 486 33.53 27.23 -56.16
C GLU A 486 33.17 25.79 -56.59
N PRO A 487 32.29 25.10 -55.84
CA PRO A 487 31.80 23.77 -56.21
C PRO A 487 30.84 23.86 -57.40
N VAL A 488 30.97 22.94 -58.34
CA VAL A 488 30.21 22.94 -59.61
C VAL A 488 29.20 21.80 -59.68
N GLY A 489 28.12 22.03 -60.42
CA GLY A 489 27.04 21.06 -60.62
C GLY A 489 26.36 20.66 -59.30
N TRP A 490 26.14 19.37 -59.09
CA TRP A 490 25.44 18.88 -57.90
C TRP A 490 26.23 19.06 -56.59
N THR A 491 27.57 19.21 -56.67
CA THR A 491 28.42 19.40 -55.49
C THR A 491 28.20 20.75 -54.81
N GLN A 492 27.62 21.73 -55.52
CA GLN A 492 27.19 23.01 -54.96
C GLN A 492 26.08 22.83 -53.92
N GLY A 493 25.09 21.97 -54.22
CA GLY A 493 24.04 21.61 -53.28
C GLY A 493 24.60 20.88 -52.05
N LEU A 494 25.60 20.01 -52.23
CA LEU A 494 26.31 19.37 -51.13
C LEU A 494 27.04 20.39 -50.24
N ALA A 495 27.73 21.37 -50.84
CA ALA A 495 28.42 22.42 -50.09
C ALA A 495 27.44 23.26 -49.25
N TRP A 496 26.30 23.66 -49.81
CA TRP A 496 25.24 24.34 -49.05
C TRP A 496 24.66 23.48 -47.92
N ALA A 497 24.48 22.17 -48.17
CA ALA A 497 24.01 21.24 -47.15
C ALA A 497 25.02 21.07 -46.00
N LEU A 498 26.33 21.03 -46.30
CA LEU A 498 27.40 21.00 -45.29
C LEU A 498 27.40 22.29 -44.46
N VAL A 499 27.30 23.47 -45.09
CA VAL A 499 27.20 24.75 -44.38
C VAL A 499 25.99 24.80 -43.46
N ALA A 500 24.80 24.44 -43.98
CA ALA A 500 23.57 24.42 -43.19
C ALA A 500 23.68 23.43 -42.01
N SER A 501 24.23 22.23 -42.25
CA SER A 501 24.44 21.22 -41.20
C SER A 501 25.44 21.69 -40.15
N GLY A 502 26.49 22.41 -40.57
CA GLY A 502 27.47 23.04 -39.69
C GLY A 502 26.84 23.98 -38.67
N TRP A 503 25.97 24.89 -39.12
CA TRP A 503 25.21 25.78 -38.24
C TRP A 503 24.30 25.03 -37.26
N ILE A 504 23.61 23.99 -37.72
CA ILE A 504 22.72 23.17 -36.88
C ILE A 504 23.52 22.44 -35.79
N LEU A 505 24.61 21.76 -36.17
CA LEU A 505 25.46 21.00 -35.26
C LEU A 505 26.17 21.92 -34.25
N ALA A 506 26.68 23.07 -34.69
CA ALA A 506 27.29 24.06 -33.81
C ALA A 506 26.29 24.58 -32.77
N THR A 507 25.07 24.93 -33.20
CA THR A 507 24.00 25.39 -32.29
C THR A 507 23.62 24.30 -31.28
N ALA A 508 23.52 23.04 -31.73
CA ALA A 508 23.23 21.90 -30.86
C ALA A 508 24.34 21.64 -29.83
N LEU A 509 25.60 21.79 -30.24
CA LEU A 509 26.76 21.59 -29.38
C LEU A 509 26.90 22.72 -28.34
N ILE A 510 26.66 23.98 -28.73
CA ILE A 510 26.58 25.13 -27.82
C ILE A 510 25.44 24.94 -26.82
N ALA A 511 24.25 24.54 -27.27
CA ALA A 511 23.12 24.28 -26.38
C ALA A 511 23.40 23.13 -25.40
N GLY A 512 24.09 22.08 -25.86
CA GLY A 512 24.56 20.98 -25.03
C GLY A 512 25.59 21.42 -23.98
N ALA A 513 26.61 22.16 -24.39
CA ALA A 513 27.66 22.67 -23.52
C ALA A 513 27.13 23.68 -22.49
N ALA A 514 26.27 24.61 -22.90
CA ALA A 514 25.61 25.56 -22.00
C ALA A 514 24.78 24.86 -20.91
N ARG A 515 24.28 23.65 -21.18
CA ARG A 515 23.54 22.85 -20.20
C ARG A 515 24.43 22.08 -19.23
N VAL A 516 25.65 21.75 -19.65
CA VAL A 516 26.69 21.14 -18.80
C VAL A 516 27.35 22.20 -17.91
N LEU A 517 27.49 23.43 -18.41
CA LEU A 517 28.18 24.53 -17.74
C LEU A 517 27.29 25.35 -16.79
N ARG A 518 25.97 25.15 -16.79
CA ARG A 518 25.09 25.79 -15.80
C ARG A 518 25.18 25.01 -14.48
N PRO A 519 25.67 25.64 -13.38
CA PRO A 519 25.57 25.04 -12.06
C PRO A 519 24.09 24.82 -11.75
N SER A 520 23.77 23.68 -11.15
CA SER A 520 22.47 23.43 -10.54
C SER A 520 22.27 24.49 -9.46
N ALA A 521 21.44 25.51 -9.72
CA ALA A 521 20.99 26.41 -8.68
C ALA A 521 20.21 25.57 -7.66
N SER A 522 20.78 25.41 -6.47
CA SER A 522 20.11 24.87 -5.29
C SER A 522 18.94 25.77 -4.92
N ALA A 523 17.73 25.23 -4.93
CA ALA A 523 16.57 25.77 -4.25
C ALA A 523 15.87 24.64 -3.51
#